data_AF-A0A357AL31-F1
#
_entry.id   AF-A0A357AL31-F1
#
_cell.length_a   1.000
_cell.length_b   1.000
_cell.length_c   1.000
_cell.angle_alpha   90.00
_cell.angle_beta   90.00
_cell.angle_gamma   90.00
#
_symmetry.space_group_name_H-M   'P 1'
#
loop_
_entity.id
_entity.type
_entity.pdbx_description
1 polymer ?
#
loop_
_entity_poly.entity_id
_entity_poly.type
_entity_poly.pdbx_seq_one_letter_code
_entity_poly.pdbx_strand_id
1 'polypeptide(L)'
;MNDMVLSRITVLQQALKNLGLDAAVIMDRENLIYFANIEDVEGGSLIVPAEGEPKLICLWLDARHFREKSELDVIPYFFPEV
;
A
#
# COMPACT_ATOMS: atom_id res chain seq x y z
N MET A 1 6.98 -10.46 -2.38
CA MET A 1 6.82 -9.08 -2.84
C MET A 1 7.74 -8.88 -4.03
N ASN A 2 7.21 -8.41 -5.16
CA ASN A 2 7.96 -8.13 -6.38
C ASN A 2 9.19 -7.24 -6.09
N ASP A 3 10.37 -7.59 -6.63
CA ASP A 3 11.64 -6.87 -6.43
C ASP A 3 11.54 -5.37 -6.74
N MET A 4 10.73 -5.00 -7.73
CA MET A 4 10.50 -3.60 -8.10
C MET A 4 9.71 -2.84 -7.02
N VAL A 5 8.67 -3.46 -6.48
CA VAL A 5 7.83 -2.89 -5.42
C VAL A 5 8.63 -2.74 -4.13
N LEU A 6 9.40 -3.76 -3.77
CA LEU A 6 10.31 -3.73 -2.62
C LEU A 6 11.31 -2.59 -2.71
N SER A 7 11.93 -2.38 -3.89
CA SER A 7 12.87 -1.29 -4.13
C SER A 7 12.21 0.09 -3.93
N ARG A 8 11.00 0.28 -4.48
CA ARG A 8 10.22 1.53 -4.33
C ARG A 8 9.90 1.83 -2.86
N ILE A 9 9.41 0.83 -2.13
CA ILE A 9 9.10 0.95 -0.69
C ILE A 9 10.37 1.30 0.09
N THR A 10 11.47 0.60 -0.16
CA THR A 10 12.74 0.82 0.56
C THR A 10 13.25 2.25 0.37
N VAL A 11 13.18 2.78 -0.85
CA VAL A 11 13.56 4.17 -1.14
C VAL A 11 12.67 5.16 -0.39
N LEU A 12 11.36 4.92 -0.37
CA LEU A 12 10.42 5.76 0.38
C LEU A 12 10.70 5.72 1.89
N GLN A 13 10.94 4.54 2.45
CA GLN A 13 11.28 4.37 3.87
C GLN A 13 12.54 5.15 4.24
N GLN A 14 13.58 5.10 3.39
CA GLN A 14 14.79 5.89 3.63
C GLN A 14 14.51 7.41 3.60
N ALA A 15 13.66 7.86 2.68
CA ALA A 15 13.25 9.26 2.62
C ALA A 15 12.48 9.68 3.88
N LEU A 16 11.57 8.83 4.37
CA LEU A 16 10.82 9.07 5.62
C LEU A 16 11.78 9.22 6.81
N LYS A 17 12.75 8.31 6.96
CA LYS A 17 13.78 8.39 8.03
C LYS A 17 14.59 9.68 7.95
N ASN A 18 15.03 10.07 6.75
CA ASN A 18 15.82 11.29 6.56
C ASN A 18 15.02 12.56 6.90
N LEU A 19 13.70 12.52 6.75
CA LEU A 19 12.79 13.62 7.08
C LEU A 19 12.29 13.59 8.53
N GLY A 20 12.64 12.56 9.31
CA GLY A 20 12.12 12.37 10.66
C GLY A 20 10.61 12.08 10.72
N LEU A 21 10.08 11.42 9.69
CA LEU A 21 8.66 11.05 9.58
C LEU A 21 8.48 9.56 9.91
N ASP A 22 7.37 9.22 10.58
CA ASP A 22 7.11 7.84 11.00
C ASP A 22 6.45 6.98 9.91
N ALA A 23 5.67 7.57 9.00
CA ALA A 23 4.98 6.86 7.94
C ALA A 23 4.51 7.77 6.80
N ALA A 24 4.24 7.16 5.64
CA ALA A 24 3.49 7.74 4.54
C ALA A 24 2.13 7.05 4.37
N VAL A 25 1.10 7.83 4.06
CA VAL A 25 -0.23 7.33 3.67
C VAL A 25 -0.48 7.74 2.22
N ILE A 26 -0.60 6.75 1.34
CA ILE A 26 -0.72 6.94 -0.11
C ILE A 26 -2.12 6.54 -0.52
N MET A 27 -2.91 7.50 -1.00
CA MET A 27 -4.31 7.30 -1.39
C MET A 27 -4.57 7.59 -2.87
N ASP A 28 -3.67 8.32 -3.52
CA ASP A 28 -3.80 8.65 -4.94
C ASP A 28 -3.65 7.40 -5.81
N ARG A 29 -4.50 7.27 -6.82
CA ARG A 29 -4.61 6.07 -7.67
C ARG A 29 -3.30 5.76 -8.39
N GLU A 30 -2.68 6.77 -9.02
CA GLU A 30 -1.45 6.57 -9.80
C GLU A 30 -0.29 6.13 -8.89
N ASN A 31 -0.23 6.70 -7.67
CA ASN A 31 0.74 6.27 -6.68
C ASN A 31 0.46 4.85 -6.16
N LEU A 32 -0.81 4.46 -5.99
CA LEU A 32 -1.17 3.07 -5.64
C LEU A 32 -0.76 2.10 -6.74
N ILE A 33 -1.01 2.44 -8.01
CA ILE A 33 -0.56 1.63 -9.15
C ILE A 33 0.96 1.47 -9.11
N TYR A 34 1.69 2.57 -8.88
CA TYR A 34 3.15 2.57 -8.79
C TYR A 34 3.68 1.74 -7.61
N PHE A 35 3.15 1.93 -6.40
CA PHE A 35 3.70 1.27 -5.21
C PHE A 35 3.16 -0.15 -4.97
N ALA A 36 1.97 -0.48 -5.47
CA ALA A 36 1.39 -1.82 -5.33
C ALA A 36 1.54 -2.69 -6.58
N ASN A 37 1.97 -2.12 -7.72
CA ASN A 37 2.10 -2.80 -9.01
C ASN A 37 0.80 -3.48 -9.46
N ILE A 38 -0.32 -2.76 -9.34
CA ILE A 38 -1.67 -3.17 -9.74
C ILE A 38 -2.27 -2.07 -10.59
N GLU A 39 -2.76 -2.38 -11.78
CA GLU A 39 -3.36 -1.40 -12.71
C GLU A 39 -4.84 -1.12 -12.38
N ASP A 40 -5.58 -2.17 -12.00
CA ASP A 40 -7.02 -2.10 -11.72
C ASP A 40 -7.29 -1.78 -10.24
N VAL A 41 -7.09 -0.50 -9.88
CA VAL A 41 -7.37 0.03 -8.54
C VAL A 41 -8.58 0.95 -8.57
N GLU A 42 -9.67 0.52 -7.94
CA GLU A 42 -10.88 1.34 -7.69
C GLU A 42 -10.73 2.22 -6.44
N GLY A 43 -10.05 1.71 -5.41
CA GLY A 43 -9.77 2.47 -4.19
C GLY A 43 -8.96 1.72 -3.14
N GLY A 44 -8.19 2.46 -2.35
CA GLY A 44 -7.39 1.91 -1.26
C GLY A 44 -6.46 2.95 -0.65
N SER A 45 -5.69 2.53 0.34
CA SER A 45 -4.65 3.32 0.97
C SER A 45 -3.47 2.42 1.31
N LEU A 46 -2.29 2.74 0.79
CA LEU A 46 -1.05 2.08 1.16
C LEU A 46 -0.37 2.86 2.29
N ILE A 47 -0.13 2.17 3.39
CA ILE A 47 0.59 2.71 4.55
C ILE A 47 2.00 2.16 4.50
N VAL A 48 2.98 3.04 4.36
CA VAL A 48 4.40 2.69 4.36
C VAL A 48 5.04 3.29 5.62
N PRO A 49 5.29 2.49 6.68
CA PRO A 49 5.98 3.00 7.85
C PRO A 49 7.47 3.20 7.53
N ALA A 50 8.14 4.13 8.22
CA ALA A 50 9.58 4.31 8.09
C ALA A 50 10.36 3.04 8.46
N GLU A 51 9.79 2.20 9.33
CA GLU A 51 10.32 0.89 9.74
C GLU A 51 9.22 -0.17 9.76
N GLY A 52 9.52 -1.36 9.24
CA GLY A 52 8.60 -2.49 9.18
C GLY A 52 7.91 -2.66 7.82
N GLU A 53 6.87 -3.49 7.81
CA GLU A 53 6.19 -3.92 6.59
C GLU A 53 5.05 -2.95 6.21
N PRO A 54 4.92 -2.60 4.92
CA PRO A 54 3.80 -1.80 4.44
C PRO A 54 2.48 -2.58 4.53
N LYS A 55 1.38 -1.86 4.72
CA LYS A 55 0.02 -2.42 4.78
C LYS A 55 -0.87 -1.72 3.76
N LEU A 56 -1.62 -2.49 3.00
CA LEU A 56 -2.63 -1.94 2.10
C LEU A 56 -4.02 -2.10 2.71
N ILE A 57 -4.74 -1.01 2.85
CA ILE A 57 -6.16 -1.01 3.23
C ILE A 57 -6.99 -0.81 1.97
N CYS A 58 -8.01 -1.64 1.75
CA CYS A 58 -8.93 -1.47 0.62
C CYS A 58 -10.35 -1.89 1.02
N LEU A 59 -11.34 -1.62 0.17
CA LEU A 59 -12.67 -2.18 0.37
C LEU A 59 -12.62 -3.71 0.34
N TRP A 60 -13.47 -4.36 1.14
CA TRP A 60 -13.52 -5.83 1.24
C TRP A 60 -13.75 -6.53 -0.10
N LEU A 61 -14.47 -5.89 -1.03
CA LEU A 61 -14.73 -6.37 -2.39
C LEU A 61 -13.43 -6.53 -3.20
N ASP A 62 -12.48 -5.60 -3.01
CA ASP A 62 -11.23 -5.55 -3.78
C ASP A 62 -10.11 -6.35 -3.13
N ALA A 63 -10.28 -6.76 -1.87
CA ALA A 63 -9.21 -7.37 -1.07
C ALA A 63 -8.64 -8.64 -1.68
N ARG A 64 -9.48 -9.43 -2.39
CA ARG A 64 -9.00 -10.61 -3.11
C ARG A 64 -8.10 -10.23 -4.28
N HIS A 65 -8.54 -9.28 -5.11
CA HIS A 65 -7.77 -8.80 -6.25
C HIS A 65 -6.41 -8.25 -5.81
N PHE A 66 -6.41 -7.40 -4.77
CA PHE A 66 -5.18 -6.85 -4.22
C PHE A 66 -4.20 -7.90 -3.71
N ARG A 67 -4.67 -8.92 -2.99
CA ARG A 67 -3.80 -10.01 -2.48
C ARG A 67 -3.17 -10.82 -3.60
N GLU A 68 -3.96 -11.14 -4.63
CA GLU A 68 -3.49 -11.95 -5.77
C GLU A 68 -2.46 -11.19 -6.64
N LYS A 69 -2.50 -9.85 -6.65
CA LYS A 69 -1.71 -9.04 -7.59
C LYS A 69 -0.55 -8.25 -6.97
N SER A 70 -0.68 -7.76 -5.74
CA SER A 70 0.36 -6.90 -5.12
C SER A 70 1.39 -7.64 -4.29
N GLU A 71 1.06 -8.84 -3.80
CA GLU A 71 1.83 -9.54 -2.76
C GLU A 71 2.06 -8.72 -1.47
N LEU A 72 1.28 -7.63 -1.27
CA LEU A 72 1.28 -6.85 -0.04
C LEU A 72 0.37 -7.50 1.00
N ASP A 73 0.57 -7.14 2.27
CA ASP A 73 -0.39 -7.49 3.31
C ASP A 73 -1.62 -6.58 3.22
N VAL A 74 -2.77 -7.17 2.92
CA VAL A 74 -4.03 -6.48 2.61
C VAL A 74 -5.03 -6.63 3.75
N ILE A 75 -5.42 -5.48 4.30
CA ILE A 75 -6.42 -5.32 5.36
C ILE A 75 -7.76 -4.90 4.70
N PRO A 76 -8.77 -5.78 4.66
CA PRO A 76 -10.06 -5.46 4.09
C PRO A 76 -10.86 -4.57 5.04
N TYR A 77 -11.42 -3.49 4.53
CA TYR A 77 -12.41 -2.67 5.20
C TYR A 77 -13.82 -3.13 4.83
N PHE A 78 -14.57 -3.55 5.85
CA PHE A 78 -16.00 -3.82 5.73
C PHE A 78 -16.76 -2.53 6.08
N PHE A 79 -17.73 -2.16 5.24
CA PHE A 79 -18.58 -1.01 5.55
C PHE A 79 -19.25 -1.20 6.92
N PRO A 80 -19.39 -0.14 7.73
CA PRO A 80 -20.00 -0.25 9.04
C PRO A 80 -21.43 -0.79 8.91
N GLU A 81 -21.81 -1.71 9.80
CA GLU A 81 -23.23 -2.01 9.99
C GLU A 81 -23.90 -0.77 10.61
N VAL A 82 -24.95 -0.30 9.95
CA VAL A 82 -25.73 0.88 10.35
C VAL A 82 -26.59 0.56 11.57
#